data_AF-A0A0E3WTM9-F1
#
_entry.id   AF-A0A0E3WTM9-F1
#
_cell.length_a   1.000
_cell.length_b   1.000
_cell.length_c   1.000
_cell.angle_alpha   90.00
_cell.angle_beta   90.00
_cell.angle_gamma   90.00
#
_symmetry.space_group_name_H-M   'P 1'
#
loop_
_entity.id
_entity.type
_entity.pdbx_description
1 polymer ?
#
loop_
_entity_poly.entity_id
_entity_poly.type
_entity_poly.pdbx_seq_one_letter_code
_entity_poly.pdbx_strand_id
1 'polypeptide(L)'
;MEFDISEQDPEEMDLADVALEYDELVSAISVLEKRREELRNRILSSFDEKGIDVLRIGDVELRRKKVDWKLWRIRKLKPYLQERNLWDMVESVDRKTLSKLIDRGFLTEEELEGMYDVEPRYSLHVNRV
;
A
#
# COMPACT_ATOMS: atom_id res chain seq x y z
N MET A 1 25.03 22.50 -19.13
CA MET A 1 26.17 22.05 -18.32
C MET A 1 26.17 20.55 -18.43
N GLU A 2 27.06 19.98 -19.26
CA GLU A 2 27.25 18.54 -19.36
C GLU A 2 28.11 18.10 -18.17
N PHE A 3 27.70 17.06 -17.46
CA PHE A 3 28.46 16.49 -16.36
C PHE A 3 29.41 15.43 -16.95
N ASP A 4 30.71 15.69 -16.82
CA ASP A 4 31.78 14.76 -17.17
C ASP A 4 31.98 13.78 -16.00
N ILE A 5 31.79 12.49 -16.25
CA ILE A 5 31.61 11.42 -15.23
C ILE A 5 32.88 10.55 -15.13
N SER A 6 34.06 11.10 -15.46
CA SER A 6 35.24 10.28 -15.77
C SER A 6 36.17 9.93 -14.60
N GLU A 7 35.80 10.18 -13.34
CA GLU A 7 36.59 9.71 -12.18
C GLU A 7 35.67 9.26 -11.05
N GLN A 8 35.32 7.96 -10.99
CA GLN A 8 34.74 7.34 -9.79
C GLN A 8 35.33 5.94 -9.52
N ASP A 9 35.74 5.77 -8.27
CA ASP A 9 36.44 4.61 -7.65
C ASP A 9 35.52 3.36 -7.65
N PRO A 10 36.00 2.10 -7.54
CA PRO A 10 35.14 0.92 -7.62
C PRO A 10 34.22 0.69 -6.38
N GLU A 11 34.24 1.58 -5.38
CA GLU A 11 33.20 1.72 -4.33
C GLU A 11 32.26 2.93 -4.55
N GLU A 12 32.48 3.70 -5.61
CA GLU A 12 31.59 4.76 -6.10
C GLU A 12 30.86 4.22 -7.34
N MET A 13 29.71 3.58 -7.13
CA MET A 13 28.77 3.40 -8.23
C MET A 13 28.38 4.78 -8.75
N ASP A 14 28.61 5.03 -10.05
CA ASP A 14 28.15 6.27 -10.64
C ASP A 14 26.61 6.31 -10.62
N LEU A 15 26.03 7.50 -10.83
CA LEU A 15 24.58 7.67 -10.74
C LEU A 15 23.82 6.77 -11.75
N ALA A 16 24.45 6.42 -12.88
CA ALA A 16 23.84 5.54 -13.86
C ALA A 16 23.81 4.09 -13.35
N ASP A 17 24.89 3.60 -12.75
CA ASP A 17 24.96 2.27 -12.13
C ASP A 17 23.94 2.15 -10.98
N VAL A 18 23.85 3.17 -10.11
CA VAL A 18 22.85 3.19 -9.02
C VAL A 18 21.42 3.15 -9.57
N ALA A 19 21.15 3.89 -10.65
CA ALA A 19 19.83 3.93 -11.26
C ALA A 19 19.44 2.59 -11.89
N LEU A 20 20.40 1.89 -12.51
CA LEU A 20 20.19 0.56 -13.08
C LEU A 20 19.91 -0.49 -11.99
N GLU A 21 20.73 -0.53 -10.93
CA GLU A 21 20.49 -1.46 -9.81
C GLU A 21 19.14 -1.19 -9.14
N TYR A 22 18.76 0.08 -8.98
CA TYR A 22 17.46 0.45 -8.44
C TYR A 22 16.31 -0.08 -9.31
N ASP A 23 16.38 0.05 -10.64
CA ASP A 23 15.34 -0.47 -11.55
C ASP A 23 15.24 -2.00 -11.50
N GLU A 24 16.38 -2.69 -11.42
CA GLU A 24 16.43 -4.14 -11.24
C GLU A 24 15.76 -4.57 -9.93
N LEU A 25 16.03 -3.86 -8.83
CA LEU A 25 15.40 -4.10 -7.54
C LEU A 25 13.90 -3.84 -7.57
N VAL A 26 13.44 -2.75 -8.20
CA VAL A 26 12.01 -2.45 -8.38
C VAL A 26 11.33 -3.57 -9.15
N SER A 27 11.96 -4.07 -10.21
CA SER A 27 11.46 -5.18 -11.01
C SER A 27 11.37 -6.48 -10.21
N ALA A 28 12.42 -6.82 -9.44
CA ALA A 28 12.43 -7.99 -8.57
C ALA A 28 11.37 -7.91 -7.46
N ILE A 29 11.21 -6.74 -6.83
CA ILE A 29 10.17 -6.49 -5.83
C ILE A 29 8.78 -6.71 -6.45
N SER A 30 8.53 -6.17 -7.64
CA SER A 30 7.25 -6.33 -8.35
C SER A 30 6.89 -7.80 -8.57
N VAL A 31 7.86 -8.63 -8.98
CA VAL A 31 7.66 -10.08 -9.14
C VAL A 31 7.33 -10.75 -7.80
N LEU A 32 8.06 -10.40 -6.73
CA LEU A 32 7.82 -10.95 -5.40
C LEU A 32 6.47 -10.51 -4.82
N GLU A 33 6.07 -9.27 -5.03
CA GLU A 33 4.77 -8.74 -4.62
C GLU A 33 3.62 -9.45 -5.33
N LYS A 34 3.74 -9.66 -6.64
CA LYS A 34 2.77 -10.44 -7.42
C LYS A 34 2.64 -11.85 -6.85
N ARG A 35 3.76 -12.52 -6.60
CA ARG A 35 3.75 -13.88 -6.04
C ARG A 35 3.14 -13.93 -4.63
N ARG A 36 3.46 -12.94 -3.80
CA ARG A 36 2.89 -12.79 -2.45
C ARG A 36 1.37 -12.61 -2.52
N GLU A 37 0.86 -11.81 -3.45
CA GLU A 37 -0.57 -11.58 -3.62
C GLU A 37 -1.31 -12.85 -4.11
N GLU A 38 -0.73 -13.60 -5.06
CA GLU A 38 -1.25 -14.91 -5.47
C GLU A 38 -1.38 -15.89 -4.30
N LEU A 39 -0.34 -16.01 -3.48
CA LEU A 39 -0.33 -16.89 -2.30
C LEU A 39 -1.35 -16.43 -1.26
N ARG A 40 -1.41 -15.13 -1.00
CA ARG A 40 -2.40 -14.54 -0.08
C ARG A 40 -3.83 -14.88 -0.51
N ASN A 41 -4.16 -14.67 -1.78
CA ASN A 41 -5.49 -14.95 -2.30
C ASN A 41 -5.84 -16.43 -2.16
N ARG A 42 -4.90 -17.33 -2.48
CA ARG A 42 -5.11 -18.77 -2.29
C ARG A 42 -5.37 -19.16 -0.84
N ILE A 43 -4.65 -18.57 0.11
CA ILE A 43 -4.85 -18.81 1.54
C ILE A 43 -6.22 -18.33 1.99
N LEU A 44 -6.61 -17.11 1.60
CA LEU A 44 -7.92 -16.55 1.94
C LEU A 44 -9.06 -17.38 1.36
N SER A 45 -8.98 -17.81 0.09
CA SER A 45 -9.96 -18.72 -0.51
C SER A 45 -10.05 -20.04 0.25
N SER A 46 -8.91 -20.61 0.68
CA SER A 46 -8.91 -21.83 1.50
C SER A 46 -9.54 -21.63 2.88
N PHE A 47 -9.42 -20.42 3.47
CA PHE A 47 -10.06 -20.09 4.74
C PHE A 47 -11.58 -20.00 4.57
N ASP A 48 -12.05 -19.42 3.48
CA ASP A 48 -13.46 -19.33 3.13
C ASP A 48 -14.07 -20.71 2.86
N GLU A 49 -13.41 -21.53 2.03
CA GLU A 49 -13.84 -22.91 1.71
C GLU A 49 -13.95 -23.80 2.96
N LYS A 50 -13.01 -23.65 3.90
CA LYS A 50 -12.94 -24.48 5.11
C LYS A 50 -13.68 -23.88 6.31
N GLY A 51 -14.16 -22.64 6.20
CA GLY A 51 -14.78 -21.92 7.31
C GLY A 51 -13.86 -21.69 8.50
N ILE A 52 -12.55 -21.50 8.28
CA ILE A 52 -11.56 -21.30 9.34
C ILE A 52 -11.00 -19.88 9.33
N ASP A 53 -10.68 -19.36 10.52
CA ASP A 53 -10.09 -18.03 10.68
C ASP A 53 -8.59 -18.05 11.00
N VAL A 54 -8.07 -19.21 11.42
CA VAL A 54 -6.71 -19.41 11.91
C VAL A 54 -6.12 -20.70 11.35
N LEU A 55 -4.86 -20.65 10.89
CA LEU A 55 -4.08 -21.80 10.44
C LEU A 55 -2.69 -21.74 11.07
N ARG A 56 -2.25 -22.83 11.72
CA ARG A 56 -0.91 -22.97 12.29
C ARG A 56 -0.16 -24.07 11.57
N ILE A 57 1.01 -23.75 11.02
CA ILE A 57 1.88 -24.70 10.30
C ILE A 57 3.33 -24.41 10.72
N GLY A 58 3.97 -25.38 11.38
CA GLY A 58 5.32 -25.20 11.91
C GLY A 58 5.39 -24.05 12.91
N ASP A 59 6.30 -23.12 12.67
CA ASP A 59 6.53 -21.87 13.43
C ASP A 59 5.68 -20.70 12.92
N VAL A 60 4.73 -20.93 12.01
CA VAL A 60 3.92 -19.87 11.40
C VAL A 60 2.45 -19.99 11.79
N GLU A 61 1.88 -18.90 12.30
CA GLU A 61 0.45 -18.73 12.50
C GLU A 61 -0.10 -17.70 11.50
N LEU A 62 -1.10 -18.11 10.74
CA LEU A 62 -1.86 -17.29 9.80
C LEU A 62 -3.25 -17.01 10.38
N ARG A 63 -3.65 -15.74 10.42
CA ARG A 63 -5.03 -15.34 10.78
C ARG A 63 -5.63 -14.48 9.68
N ARG A 64 -6.88 -14.75 9.29
CA ARG A 64 -7.67 -13.76 8.56
C ARG A 64 -8.26 -12.78 9.56
N LYS A 65 -8.10 -11.49 9.28
CA LYS A 65 -8.71 -10.42 10.05
C LYS A 65 -9.64 -9.65 9.13
N LYS A 66 -10.87 -9.46 9.56
CA LYS A 66 -11.79 -8.53 8.90
C LYS A 66 -11.28 -7.11 9.13
N VAL A 67 -11.05 -6.40 8.04
CA VAL A 67 -10.64 -5.00 8.00
C VAL A 67 -11.69 -4.24 7.21
N ASP A 68 -12.22 -3.21 7.85
CA ASP A 68 -13.15 -2.29 7.22
C ASP A 68 -12.37 -1.43 6.23
N TRP A 69 -12.61 -1.69 4.94
CA TRP A 69 -11.95 -1.00 3.85
C TRP A 69 -12.82 0.15 3.38
N LYS A 70 -12.32 1.38 3.52
CA LYS A 70 -12.99 2.59 3.05
C LYS A 70 -12.79 2.72 1.55
N LEU A 71 -13.87 2.58 0.79
CA LEU A 71 -13.92 2.84 -0.64
C LEU A 71 -14.33 4.28 -0.88
N TRP A 72 -13.34 5.13 -1.12
CA TRP A 72 -13.54 6.54 -1.35
C TRP A 72 -14.31 6.81 -2.65
N ARG A 73 -15.45 7.48 -2.53
CA ARG A 73 -16.25 7.95 -3.66
C ARG A 73 -15.64 9.23 -4.19
N ILE A 74 -14.70 9.10 -5.13
CA ILE A 74 -13.98 10.23 -5.76
C ILE A 74 -14.94 11.33 -6.22
N ARG A 75 -16.11 10.98 -6.77
CA ARG A 75 -17.13 11.96 -7.21
C ARG A 75 -17.64 12.88 -6.10
N LYS A 76 -17.67 12.42 -4.84
CA LYS A 76 -18.05 13.20 -3.66
C LYS A 76 -16.85 13.85 -2.99
N LEU A 77 -15.75 13.10 -2.89
CA LEU A 77 -14.54 13.53 -2.20
C LEU A 77 -13.81 14.66 -2.94
N LYS A 78 -13.76 14.60 -4.28
CA LYS A 78 -13.02 15.56 -5.10
C LYS A 78 -13.56 16.99 -4.95
N PRO A 79 -14.86 17.27 -5.12
CA PRO A 79 -15.41 18.61 -4.90
C PRO A 79 -15.09 19.14 -3.49
N TYR A 80 -15.26 18.31 -2.47
CA TYR A 80 -15.00 18.67 -1.07
C TYR A 80 -13.54 19.05 -0.82
N LEU A 81 -12.59 18.25 -1.30
CA LEU A 81 -11.16 18.55 -1.15
C LEU A 81 -10.73 19.76 -1.99
N GLN A 82 -11.37 20.02 -3.13
CA GLN A 82 -11.11 21.20 -3.96
C GLN A 82 -11.59 22.49 -3.28
N GLU A 83 -12.78 22.48 -2.66
CA GLU A 83 -13.29 23.62 -1.87
C GLU A 83 -12.34 24.00 -0.72
N ARG A 84 -11.56 23.04 -0.20
CA ARG A 84 -10.56 23.24 0.86
C ARG A 84 -9.13 23.44 0.37
N ASN A 85 -8.90 23.47 -0.94
CA ASN A 85 -7.56 23.57 -1.53
C ASN A 85 -6.61 22.42 -1.10
N LEU A 86 -7.17 21.25 -0.78
CA LEU A 86 -6.44 20.06 -0.35
C LEU A 86 -6.28 19.03 -1.47
N TRP A 87 -7.04 19.17 -2.56
CA TRP A 87 -7.03 18.21 -3.68
C TRP A 87 -5.64 18.02 -4.28
N ASP A 88 -4.88 19.10 -4.44
CA ASP A 88 -3.54 19.05 -5.04
C ASP A 88 -2.49 18.40 -4.11
N MET A 89 -2.78 18.27 -2.82
CA MET A 89 -1.95 17.53 -1.86
C MET A 89 -2.21 16.02 -1.91
N VAL A 90 -3.28 15.61 -2.60
CA VAL A 90 -3.73 14.23 -2.73
C VAL A 90 -3.41 13.76 -4.15
N GLU A 91 -2.11 13.50 -4.42
CA GLU A 91 -1.61 13.01 -5.72
C GLU A 91 -2.42 11.82 -6.25
N SER A 92 -2.89 10.98 -5.33
CA SER A 92 -3.92 9.97 -5.57
C SER A 92 -4.78 9.83 -4.31
N VAL A 93 -6.06 9.47 -4.49
CA VAL A 93 -7.01 9.19 -3.40
C VAL A 93 -6.65 7.85 -2.74
N ASP A 94 -5.45 7.78 -2.18
CA ASP A 94 -4.99 6.66 -1.37
C ASP A 94 -5.33 6.91 0.09
N ARG A 95 -5.65 5.81 0.78
CA ARG A 95 -5.95 5.80 2.21
C ARG A 95 -4.82 6.43 3.02
N LYS A 96 -3.56 6.17 2.66
CA LYS A 96 -2.41 6.70 3.43
C LYS A 96 -2.35 8.22 3.35
N THR A 97 -2.68 8.80 2.20
CA THR A 97 -2.64 10.26 2.01
C THR A 97 -3.77 10.94 2.77
N LEU A 98 -4.98 10.38 2.73
CA LEU A 98 -6.11 10.90 3.53
C LEU A 98 -5.88 10.75 5.03
N SER A 99 -5.37 9.60 5.49
CA SER A 99 -5.00 9.43 6.90
C SER A 99 -3.95 10.45 7.35
N LYS A 100 -2.95 10.75 6.52
CA LYS A 100 -1.97 11.81 6.83
C LYS A 100 -2.61 13.19 6.96
N LEU A 101 -3.64 13.51 6.17
CA LEU A 101 -4.37 14.79 6.29
C LEU A 101 -5.17 14.86 7.59
N ILE A 102 -5.77 13.73 8.01
CA ILE A 102 -6.46 13.62 9.30
C ILE A 102 -5.48 13.75 10.47
N ASP A 103 -4.38 13.01 10.43
CA ASP A 103 -3.35 13.02 11.49
C ASP A 103 -2.72 14.41 11.66
N ARG A 104 -2.63 15.19 10.59
CA ARG A 104 -2.13 16.57 10.59
C ARG A 104 -3.20 17.61 10.93
N GLY A 105 -4.45 17.19 11.15
CA GLY A 105 -5.56 18.07 11.53
C GLY A 105 -6.15 18.91 10.40
N PHE A 106 -5.86 18.59 9.14
CA PHE A 106 -6.45 19.29 7.97
C PHE A 106 -7.88 18.81 7.67
N LEU A 107 -8.21 17.60 8.11
CA LEU A 107 -9.50 16.94 7.94
C LEU A 107 -9.85 16.21 9.23
N THR A 108 -11.14 16.00 9.49
CA THR A 108 -11.58 15.02 10.49
C THR A 108 -12.26 13.82 9.83
N GLU A 109 -12.39 12.73 10.58
CA GLU A 109 -13.04 11.53 10.07
C GLU A 109 -14.55 11.74 9.87
N GLU A 110 -15.18 12.56 10.70
CA GLU A 110 -16.59 12.94 10.63
C GLU A 110 -16.88 13.74 9.34
N GLU A 111 -15.97 14.62 8.95
CA GLU A 111 -16.10 15.42 7.73
C GLU A 111 -16.11 14.56 6.45
N LEU A 112 -15.49 13.39 6.52
CA LEU A 112 -15.37 12.45 5.42
C LEU A 112 -16.50 11.41 5.41
N GLU A 113 -17.37 11.42 6.41
CA GLU A 113 -18.51 10.50 6.50
C GLU A 113 -19.44 10.66 5.29
N GLY A 114 -19.87 9.54 4.69
CA GLY A 114 -20.68 9.54 3.47
C GLY A 114 -19.93 9.82 2.17
N MET A 115 -18.62 10.10 2.23
CA MET A 115 -17.72 10.17 1.09
C MET A 115 -17.02 8.84 0.78
N TYR A 116 -17.25 7.82 1.60
CA TYR A 116 -16.78 6.46 1.37
C TYR A 116 -17.87 5.43 1.66
N ASP A 117 -17.75 4.28 1.02
CA ASP A 117 -18.43 3.07 1.47
C ASP A 117 -17.48 2.24 2.34
N VAL A 118 -18.03 1.46 3.27
CA VAL A 118 -17.26 0.50 4.05
C VAL A 118 -17.52 -0.88 3.50
N GLU A 119 -16.49 -1.49 2.92
CA GLU A 119 -16.53 -2.89 2.52
C GLU A 119 -15.65 -3.74 3.44
N PRO A 120 -16.17 -4.89 3.93
CA PRO A 120 -15.35 -5.82 4.68
C PRO A 120 -14.34 -6.48 3.74
N ARG A 121 -13.06 -6.25 3.97
CA ARG A 121 -11.98 -7.01 3.34
C ARG A 121 -11.28 -7.89 4.36
N TYR A 122 -10.76 -9.02 3.91
CA TYR A 122 -9.95 -9.89 4.76
C TYR A 122 -8.46 -9.59 4.53
N SER A 123 -7.77 -9.17 5.59
CA SER A 123 -6.31 -9.12 5.63
C SER A 123 -5.77 -10.43 6.17
N LEU A 124 -4.64 -10.87 5.63
CA LEU A 124 -3.92 -12.02 6.14
C LEU A 124 -2.80 -11.52 7.05
N HIS A 125 -2.85 -11.87 8.33
CA HIS A 125 -1.81 -11.57 9.31
C HIS A 125 -0.96 -12.82 9.54
N VAL A 126 0.36 -12.62 9.60
CA VAL A 126 1.35 -13.67 9.81
C VAL A 126 2.08 -13.38 11.12
N ASN A 127 2.04 -14.33 12.05
CA ASN A 127 2.85 -14.31 13.27
C ASN A 127 3.84 -15.48 13.21
N ARG A 128 5.08 -15.24 13.63
CA ARG A 128 6.05 -16.31 13.90
C ARG A 128 5.97 -16.66 15.39
N VAL A 129 5.91 -17.96 15.69
CA VAL A 129 5.75 -18.51 17.05
C VAL A 129 7.07 -19.13 17.50
#